data_AF-A0A2D4FMS9-F1
#
_entry.id   AF-A0A2D4FMS9-F1
#
_cell.length_a   1.000
_cell.length_b   1.000
_cell.length_c   1.000
_cell.angle_alpha   90.00
_cell.angle_beta   90.00
_cell.angle_gamma   90.00
#
_symmetry.space_group_name_H-M   'P 1'
#
loop_
_entity.id
_entity.type
_entity.pdbx_description
1 polymer ?
#
loop_
_entity_poly.entity_id
_entity_poly.type
_entity_poly.pdbx_seq_one_letter_code
_entity_poly.pdbx_strand_id
1 'polypeptide(L)'
;MESLQSILESIRGGDLLIFIDLTEAYLHIPIFPSQRFLRFYYAGNHYQYWALPFGLLLAPRTFTKVLAALSVHLRKIPKWVSSYLDNILIQSSSSQQTQADL
;
A
#
# COMPACT_ATOMS: atom_id res chain seq x y z
N MET A 1 -10.24 6.84 3.30
CA MET A 1 -9.09 6.10 3.88
C MET A 1 -9.49 5.69 5.27
N GLU A 2 -9.23 4.44 5.63
CA GLU A 2 -9.42 3.98 7.01
C GLU A 2 -8.38 4.67 7.89
N SER A 3 -8.79 5.07 9.10
CA SER A 3 -7.87 5.53 10.13
C SER A 3 -7.36 4.33 10.91
N LEU A 4 -6.19 4.46 11.54
CA LEU A 4 -5.68 3.43 12.44
C LEU A 4 -6.72 3.08 13.52
N GLN A 5 -7.43 4.08 14.05
CA GLN A 5 -8.51 3.88 15.01
C GLN A 5 -9.64 3.00 14.44
N SER A 6 -10.13 3.29 13.22
CA SER A 6 -11.20 2.48 12.62
C SER A 6 -10.78 1.03 12.35
N ILE A 7 -9.50 0.79 12.06
CA ILE A 7 -8.96 -0.56 11.85
C ILE A 7 -8.88 -1.30 13.18
N LEU A 8 -8.40 -0.64 14.24
CA LEU A 8 -8.33 -1.25 15.58
C LEU A 8 -9.72 -1.57 16.13
N GLU A 9 -10.70 -0.69 15.91
CA GLU A 9 -12.09 -0.89 16.32
C GLU A 9 -12.80 -2.00 15.52
N SER A 10 -12.28 -2.39 14.35
CA SER A 10 -12.85 -3.50 13.56
C SER A 10 -12.40 -4.87 14.05
N ILE A 11 -11.27 -4.97 14.76
CA ILE A 11 -10.70 -6.23 15.24
C ILE A 11 -11.52 -6.76 16.42
N ARG A 12 -11.91 -8.04 16.35
CA ARG A 12 -12.64 -8.74 17.41
C ARG A 12 -11.74 -9.75 18.11
N GLY A 13 -12.09 -10.07 19.36
CA GLY A 13 -11.40 -11.12 20.11
C GLY A 13 -11.55 -12.47 19.41
N GLY A 14 -10.42 -13.12 19.10
CA GLY A 14 -10.38 -14.41 18.38
C GLY A 14 -10.13 -14.30 16.88
N ASP A 15 -10.05 -13.09 16.32
CA ASP A 15 -9.69 -12.90 14.91
C ASP A 15 -8.24 -13.32 14.65
N LEU A 16 -8.02 -13.95 13.51
CA LEU A 16 -6.70 -14.17 12.94
C LEU A 16 -6.34 -12.99 12.04
N LEU A 17 -5.15 -12.46 12.25
CA LEU A 17 -4.66 -11.28 11.55
C LEU A 17 -3.47 -11.67 10.68
N ILE A 18 -3.55 -11.35 9.39
CA ILE A 18 -2.43 -11.44 8.46
C ILE A 18 -1.98 -10.02 8.13
N PHE A 19 -0.69 -9.78 8.29
CA PHE A 19 -0.06 -8.53 7.95
C PHE A 19 0.80 -8.69 6.72
N ILE A 20 0.55 -7.87 5.70
CA ILE A 20 1.35 -7.81 4.48
C ILE A 20 2.00 -6.43 4.45
N ASP A 21 3.32 -6.43 4.50
CA ASP A 21 4.15 -5.23 4.32
C ASP A 21 4.63 -5.17 2.86
N LEU A 22 4.41 -4.03 2.20
CA LEU A 22 4.84 -3.82 0.83
C LEU A 22 6.28 -3.27 0.81
N THR A 23 7.24 -4.16 0.59
CA THR A 23 8.66 -3.78 0.46
C THR A 23 8.87 -2.73 -0.63
N GLU A 24 9.56 -1.62 -0.30
CA GLU A 24 9.80 -0.51 -1.24
C GLU A 24 8.52 0.00 -1.92
N ALA A 25 7.43 0.13 -1.14
CA ALA A 25 6.07 0.35 -1.63
C ALA A 25 5.94 1.41 -2.74
N TYR A 26 6.61 2.56 -2.59
CA TYR A 26 6.52 3.66 -3.55
C TYR A 26 7.10 3.33 -4.92
N LEU A 27 8.10 2.46 -4.99
CA LEU A 27 8.73 2.05 -6.26
C LEU A 27 7.80 1.21 -7.15
N HIS A 28 6.65 0.79 -6.66
CA HIS A 28 5.60 0.15 -7.47
C HIS A 28 4.77 1.13 -8.30
N ILE A 29 4.82 2.44 -7.98
CA ILE A 29 4.00 3.45 -8.66
C ILE A 29 4.81 4.06 -9.81
N PRO A 30 4.49 3.78 -11.08
CA PRO A 30 5.21 4.36 -12.20
C PRO A 30 4.99 5.87 -12.24
N ILE A 31 6.02 6.61 -12.65
CA ILE A 31 5.93 8.05 -12.90
C ILE A 31 5.95 8.34 -14.39
N PHE A 32 5.35 9.46 -14.77
CA PHE A 32 5.35 9.89 -16.16
C PHE A 32 6.79 10.18 -16.66
N PRO A 33 7.18 9.80 -17.89
CA PRO A 33 8.56 9.94 -18.36
C PRO A 33 9.10 11.38 -18.47
N SER A 34 8.26 12.43 -18.45
CA SER A 34 8.71 13.83 -18.55
C SER A 34 8.75 14.59 -17.21
N GLN A 35 9.12 13.90 -16.11
CA GLN A 35 9.23 14.53 -14.80
C GLN A 35 10.64 15.12 -14.56
N ARG A 36 10.86 16.35 -15.06
CA ARG A 36 12.16 17.05 -14.95
C ARG A 36 12.68 17.17 -13.51
N PHE A 37 11.77 17.27 -12.52
CA PHE A 37 12.11 17.47 -11.12
C PHE A 37 12.45 16.17 -10.38
N LEU A 38 12.30 15.02 -11.05
CA LEU A 38 12.67 13.70 -10.52
C LEU A 38 13.95 13.18 -11.20
N ARG A 39 14.78 14.11 -11.69
CA ARG A 39 16.10 13.82 -12.26
C ARG A 39 17.20 14.10 -11.26
N PHE A 40 18.27 13.34 -11.33
CA PHE A 40 19.48 13.55 -10.56
C PHE A 40 20.72 13.35 -11.42
N TYR A 41 21.85 13.88 -10.98
CA TYR A 41 23.13 13.76 -11.66
C TYR A 41 24.08 12.93 -10.81
N TYR A 42 24.71 11.93 -11.43
CA TYR A 42 25.66 11.06 -10.75
C TYR A 42 26.71 10.57 -11.75
N ALA A 43 27.99 10.62 -11.36
CA ALA A 43 29.11 10.07 -12.12
C ALA A 43 29.10 10.43 -13.63
N GLY A 44 28.95 11.71 -13.96
CA GLY A 44 28.96 12.16 -15.36
C GLY A 44 27.61 12.10 -16.07
N ASN A 45 26.60 11.45 -15.48
CA ASN A 45 25.37 11.06 -16.17
C ASN A 45 24.11 11.63 -15.50
N HIS A 46 23.12 11.95 -16.32
CA HIS A 46 21.77 12.30 -15.85
C HIS A 46 20.89 11.05 -15.78
N TYR A 47 20.26 10.87 -14.64
CA TYR A 47 19.30 9.80 -14.39
C TYR A 47 17.93 10.41 -14.09
N GLN A 48 16.89 9.64 -14.37
CA GLN A 48 15.52 9.95 -13.97
C GLN A 48 14.91 8.74 -13.31
N TYR A 49 14.14 8.96 -12.26
CA TYR A 49 13.31 7.92 -11.69
C TYR A 49 12.32 7.38 -12.73
N TRP A 50 12.01 6.09 -12.62
CA TRP A 50 10.96 5.41 -13.40
C TRP A 50 9.70 5.17 -12.56
N ALA A 51 9.87 5.14 -11.25
CA ALA A 51 8.81 5.00 -10.26
C ALA A 51 8.89 6.12 -9.21
N LEU A 52 7.87 6.22 -8.37
CA LEU A 52 7.72 7.26 -7.36
C LEU A 52 8.84 7.15 -6.32
N PRO A 53 9.76 8.14 -6.23
CA PRO A 53 10.90 8.02 -5.35
C PRO A 53 10.56 8.31 -3.89
N PHE A 54 11.35 7.75 -2.99
CA PHE A 54 11.37 8.13 -1.57
C PHE A 54 11.90 9.56 -1.39
N GLY A 55 11.51 10.21 -0.29
CA GLY A 55 11.88 11.59 0.02
C GLY A 55 11.06 12.66 -0.72
N LEU A 56 10.18 12.28 -1.64
CA LEU A 56 9.22 13.21 -2.24
C LEU A 56 8.05 13.46 -1.29
N LEU A 57 7.79 14.72 -0.94
CA LEU A 57 6.71 15.13 -0.03
C LEU A 57 5.34 14.53 -0.42
N LEU A 58 5.07 14.42 -1.72
CA LEU A 58 3.80 13.92 -2.24
C LEU A 58 3.75 12.39 -2.36
N ALA A 59 4.86 11.67 -2.17
CA ALA A 59 4.88 10.22 -2.38
C ALA A 59 3.87 9.46 -1.49
N PRO A 60 3.80 9.68 -0.16
CA PRO A 60 2.84 8.98 0.69
C PRO A 60 1.39 9.23 0.25
N ARG A 61 1.06 10.49 -0.09
CA ARG A 61 -0.29 10.86 -0.54
C ARG A 61 -0.65 10.24 -1.89
N THR A 62 0.28 10.23 -2.84
CA THR A 62 0.08 9.64 -4.16
C THR A 62 -0.11 8.13 -4.03
N PHE A 63 0.76 7.46 -3.27
CA PHE A 63 0.66 6.03 -3.02
C PHE A 63 -0.68 5.65 -2.37
N THR A 64 -1.09 6.38 -1.33
CA THR A 64 -2.34 6.05 -0.64
C THR A 64 -3.59 6.29 -1.49
N LYS A 65 -3.56 7.23 -2.45
CA LYS A 65 -4.63 7.39 -3.43
C LYS A 65 -4.77 6.17 -4.35
N VAL A 66 -3.64 5.59 -4.78
CA VAL A 66 -3.64 4.37 -5.58
C VAL A 66 -4.16 3.19 -4.76
N LEU A 67 -3.70 3.05 -3.52
CA LEU A 67 -4.17 2.00 -2.61
C LEU A 67 -5.66 2.11 -2.29
N ALA A 68 -6.21 3.32 -2.18
CA ALA A 68 -7.64 3.52 -2.00
C ALA A 68 -8.45 2.94 -3.17
N ALA A 69 -7.98 3.14 -4.41
CA ALA A 69 -8.62 2.55 -5.59
C ALA A 69 -8.50 1.02 -5.60
N LEU A 70 -7.32 0.48 -5.23
CA LEU A 70 -7.11 -0.96 -5.08
C LEU A 70 -8.03 -1.56 -4.01
N SER A 71 -8.19 -0.88 -2.87
CA SER A 71 -9.01 -1.31 -1.74
C SER A 71 -10.49 -1.47 -2.12
N VAL A 72 -11.02 -0.64 -3.02
CA VAL A 72 -12.38 -0.82 -3.56
C VAL A 72 -12.52 -2.16 -4.28
N HIS A 73 -11.46 -2.62 -4.96
CA HIS A 73 -11.45 -3.91 -5.63
C HIS A 73 -11.29 -5.07 -4.63
N LEU A 74 -10.38 -4.92 -3.66
CA LEU A 74 -10.13 -5.94 -2.63
C LEU A 74 -11.35 -6.20 -1.74
N ARG A 75 -12.13 -5.16 -1.42
CA ARG A 75 -13.38 -5.28 -0.64
C ARG A 75 -14.51 -6.05 -1.32
N LYS A 76 -14.40 -6.35 -2.63
CA LYS A 76 -15.36 -7.23 -3.33
C LYS A 76 -15.15 -8.70 -2.97
N ILE A 77 -13.98 -9.03 -2.45
CA ILE A 77 -13.71 -10.34 -1.86
C ILE A 77 -14.31 -10.28 -0.44
N PRO A 78 -15.05 -11.31 0.04
CA PRO A 78 -15.77 -11.29 1.34
C PRO A 78 -14.85 -11.24 2.59
N LYS A 79 -13.67 -10.64 2.48
CA LYS A 79 -12.60 -10.54 3.46
C LYS A 79 -12.56 -9.13 4.04
N TRP A 80 -12.25 -9.02 5.32
CA TRP A 80 -12.05 -7.75 6.01
C TRP A 80 -10.63 -7.27 5.72
N VAL A 81 -10.45 -6.68 4.53
CA VAL A 81 -9.16 -6.14 4.07
C VAL A 81 -9.10 -4.64 4.39
N SER A 82 -8.18 -4.30 5.28
CA SER A 82 -7.87 -2.94 5.68
C SER A 82 -6.50 -2.52 5.18
N SER A 83 -6.35 -1.25 4.81
CA SER A 83 -5.08 -0.71 4.32
C SER A 83 -4.70 0.57 5.05
N TYR A 84 -3.44 0.62 5.50
CA TYR A 84 -2.85 1.78 6.16
C TYR A 84 -1.44 2.03 5.61
N LEU A 85 -1.30 3.10 4.82
CA LEU A 85 -0.09 3.38 4.05
C LEU A 85 0.33 2.16 3.20
N ASP A 86 1.53 1.64 3.42
CA ASP A 86 2.16 0.46 2.82
C ASP A 86 1.75 -0.87 3.45
N ASN A 87 0.98 -0.84 4.53
CA ASN A 87 0.57 -2.03 5.25
C ASN A 87 -0.85 -2.45 4.86
N ILE A 88 -1.02 -3.74 4.59
CA ILE A 88 -2.31 -4.36 4.32
C ILE A 88 -2.59 -5.36 5.44
N LEU A 89 -3.73 -5.19 6.10
CA LEU A 89 -4.24 -6.09 7.12
C LEU A 89 -5.38 -6.91 6.54
N ILE A 90 -5.32 -8.22 6.70
CA ILE A 90 -6.43 -9.13 6.38
C ILE A 90 -6.89 -9.76 7.68
N GLN A 91 -8.19 -9.64 7.98
CA GLN A 91 -8.81 -10.21 9.18
C GLN A 91 -9.70 -11.38 8.78
N SER A 92 -9.58 -12.48 9.52
CA SER A 92 -10.35 -13.71 9.28
C SER A 92 -10.85 -14.29 10.60
N SER A 93 -12.11 -14.71 10.64
CA SER A 93 -12.77 -15.23 11.86
C SER A 93 -12.52 -16.72 12.11
N SER A 94 -11.85 -17.44 11.19
CA SER A 94 -11.48 -18.85 11.41
C SER A 94 -10.19 -19.24 10.70
N SER A 95 -9.47 -20.22 11.27
CA SER A 95 -8.22 -20.75 10.71
C SER A 95 -8.40 -21.40 9.34
N GLN A 96 -9.55 -22.04 9.09
CA GLN A 96 -9.88 -22.65 7.79
C GLN A 96 -10.11 -21.59 6.72
N GLN A 97 -10.72 -20.46 7.09
CA GLN A 97 -10.90 -19.32 6.20
C GLN A 97 -9.54 -18.66 5.88
N THR A 98 -8.68 -18.51 6.90
CA THR A 98 -7.35 -17.88 6.80
C THR A 98 -6.45 -18.51 5.72
N GLN A 99 -6.47 -19.84 5.56
CA GLN A 99 -5.67 -20.53 4.53
C GLN A 99 -6.22 -20.37 3.11
N ALA A 100 -7.53 -20.21 2.95
CA ALA A 100 -8.14 -19.85 1.66
C ALA A 100 -8.02 -18.35 1.36
N ASP A 101 -7.65 -17.56 2.38
CA ASP A 101 -7.59 -16.11 2.30
C ASP A 101 -6.25 -15.59 1.76
N LEU A 102 -5.18 -16.40 1.83
CA LEU A 102 -3.86 -16.21 1.19
C LEU A 102 -3.86 -16.62 -0.29
#